data_AF-A0A524GI77-F1
#
_entry.id   AF-A0A524GI77-F1
#
_cell.length_a   1.000
_cell.length_b   1.000
_cell.length_c   1.000
_cell.angle_alpha   90.00
_cell.angle_beta   90.00
_cell.angle_gamma   90.00
#
_symmetry.space_group_name_H-M   'P 1'
#
loop_
_entity.id
_entity.type
_entity.pdbx_description
1 polymer ?
#
loop_
_entity_poly.entity_id
_entity_poly.type
_entity_poly.pdbx_seq_one_letter_code
_entity_poly.pdbx_strand_id
1 'polypeptide(L)'
;MRPAVVGLWLLLAFPAHGEEARFLVTGAEPVAAAANGYHQEVQPGSDGAFEVHVVTSLTPIESVGSYAGILAGAQPEVPEQFELPKRLSRQLTPDLGAWDAATLILEWVASHLAVDTFDDGPQDAVSVIARGRGRCSGLANAAVAMLRAAGFEARTVSGLLVGDDEVVPHRWIE
;
A
#
# COMPACT_ATOMS: atom_id res chain seq x y z
N MET A 1 -50.83 -26.25 -10.15
CA MET A 1 -49.47 -26.60 -10.62
C MET A 1 -48.81 -25.32 -11.12
N ARG A 2 -47.74 -24.86 -10.46
CA ARG A 2 -46.81 -23.82 -10.94
C ARG A 2 -45.41 -24.41 -10.81
N PRO A 3 -44.56 -24.44 -11.85
CA PRO A 3 -43.20 -24.92 -11.71
C PRO A 3 -42.37 -23.88 -10.95
N ALA A 4 -41.69 -24.30 -9.89
CA ALA A 4 -40.65 -23.49 -9.26
C ALA A 4 -39.39 -23.58 -10.12
N VAL A 5 -38.94 -22.44 -10.63
CA VAL A 5 -37.64 -22.31 -11.31
C VAL A 5 -36.56 -22.33 -10.23
N VAL A 6 -35.74 -23.38 -10.21
CA VAL A 6 -34.53 -23.45 -9.38
C VAL A 6 -33.40 -22.77 -10.17
N GLY A 7 -33.05 -21.55 -9.78
CA GLY A 7 -31.88 -20.84 -10.31
C GLY A 7 -30.61 -21.38 -9.67
N LEU A 8 -29.83 -22.13 -10.44
CA LEU A 8 -28.48 -22.57 -10.07
C LEU A 8 -27.51 -21.42 -10.32
N TRP A 9 -27.00 -20.79 -9.26
CA TRP A 9 -25.92 -19.82 -9.36
C TRP A 9 -24.58 -20.55 -9.25
N LEU A 10 -23.90 -20.73 -10.38
CA LEU A 10 -22.51 -21.14 -10.42
C LEU A 10 -21.62 -19.93 -10.10
N LEU A 11 -21.07 -19.91 -8.88
CA LEU A 11 -19.97 -19.02 -8.54
C LEU A 11 -18.68 -19.60 -9.13
N LEU A 12 -18.23 -19.04 -10.25
CA LEU A 12 -16.90 -19.31 -10.78
C LEU A 12 -15.87 -18.66 -9.84
N ALA A 13 -15.22 -19.47 -9.01
CA ALA A 13 -14.06 -19.04 -8.25
C ALA A 13 -12.85 -18.98 -9.19
N PHE A 14 -12.35 -17.78 -9.47
CA PHE A 14 -11.07 -17.60 -10.14
C PHE A 14 -9.94 -17.92 -9.16
N PRO A 15 -8.91 -18.71 -9.54
CA PRO A 15 -7.76 -18.93 -8.67
C PRO A 15 -6.91 -17.65 -8.63
N ALA A 16 -6.91 -16.99 -7.47
CA ALA A 16 -5.93 -15.95 -7.16
C ALA A 16 -4.54 -16.59 -7.20
N HIS A 17 -3.68 -16.11 -8.10
CA HIS A 17 -2.30 -16.60 -8.22
C HIS A 17 -1.48 -16.00 -7.07
N GLY A 18 -1.30 -16.79 -6.01
CA GLY A 18 -0.35 -16.49 -4.94
C GLY A 18 0.88 -17.38 -5.03
N GLU A 19 2.04 -16.91 -4.56
CA GLU A 19 3.21 -17.76 -4.36
C GLU A 19 3.11 -18.42 -2.98
N GLU A 20 3.40 -19.72 -2.89
CA GLU A 20 3.30 -20.50 -1.65
C GLU A 20 4.64 -21.16 -1.31
N ALA A 21 4.98 -21.20 -0.02
CA ALA A 21 6.15 -21.89 0.50
C ALA A 21 5.83 -22.59 1.83
N ARG A 22 6.47 -23.74 2.06
CA ARG A 22 6.34 -24.50 3.31
C ARG A 22 7.70 -24.75 3.94
N PHE A 23 7.77 -24.51 5.24
CA PHE A 23 8.99 -24.64 6.03
C PHE A 23 8.74 -25.58 7.21
N LEU A 24 9.79 -26.28 7.63
CA LEU A 24 9.82 -26.98 8.92
C LEU A 24 10.75 -26.21 9.84
N VAL A 25 10.22 -25.69 10.95
CA VAL A 25 10.95 -24.84 11.89
C VAL A 25 11.10 -25.56 13.22
N THR A 26 12.31 -25.59 13.77
CA THR A 26 12.61 -26.18 15.09
C THR A 26 13.04 -25.08 16.06
N GLY A 27 12.72 -25.25 17.35
CA GLY A 27 13.06 -24.29 18.40
C GLY A 27 11.86 -23.50 18.92
N ALA A 28 11.97 -22.18 19.01
CA ALA A 28 10.88 -21.34 19.52
C ALA A 28 9.68 -21.36 18.56
N GLU A 29 8.46 -21.42 19.12
CA GLU A 29 7.22 -21.45 18.36
C GLU A 29 7.09 -20.22 17.45
N PRO A 30 7.01 -20.42 16.12
CA PRO A 30 6.76 -19.33 15.19
C PRO A 30 5.37 -18.73 15.41
N VAL A 31 5.23 -17.43 15.18
CA VAL A 31 3.95 -16.75 15.34
C VAL A 31 3.15 -16.83 14.05
N ALA A 32 1.90 -17.30 14.13
CA ALA A 32 0.97 -17.18 13.02
C ALA A 32 0.65 -15.70 12.76
N ALA A 33 0.74 -15.25 11.51
CA ALA A 33 0.60 -13.84 11.17
C ALA A 33 -0.03 -13.65 9.79
N ALA A 34 -0.81 -12.58 9.64
CA ALA A 34 -1.41 -12.18 8.38
C ALA A 34 -1.34 -10.66 8.23
N ALA A 35 -0.60 -10.16 7.22
CA ALA A 35 -0.44 -8.73 6.97
C ALA A 35 -0.02 -8.46 5.52
N ASN A 36 -0.50 -7.37 4.92
CA ASN A 36 0.00 -6.84 3.63
C ASN A 36 0.08 -7.87 2.48
N GLY A 37 -0.92 -8.75 2.34
CA GLY A 37 -0.92 -9.78 1.30
C GLY A 37 -0.08 -11.02 1.63
N TYR A 38 0.51 -11.09 2.82
CA TYR A 38 1.22 -12.24 3.38
C TYR A 38 0.35 -12.97 4.41
N HIS A 39 0.31 -14.30 4.33
CA HIS A 39 -0.35 -15.17 5.28
C HIS A 39 0.61 -16.26 5.73
N GLN A 40 0.79 -16.42 7.04
CA GLN A 40 1.63 -17.44 7.65
C GLN A 40 0.81 -18.24 8.67
N GLU A 41 0.55 -19.49 8.33
CA GLU A 41 0.00 -20.49 9.23
C GLU A 41 1.13 -21.25 9.91
N VAL A 42 0.94 -21.56 11.18
CA VAL A 42 1.87 -22.37 11.96
C VAL A 42 1.08 -23.53 12.52
N GLN A 43 1.50 -24.74 12.19
CA GLN A 43 0.91 -25.97 12.70
C GLN A 43 1.98 -26.74 13.48
N PRO A 44 1.63 -27.34 14.62
CA PRO A 44 2.53 -28.25 15.31
C PRO A 44 2.87 -29.43 14.39
N GLY A 45 4.17 -29.64 14.17
CA GLY A 45 4.71 -30.78 13.44
C GLY A 45 5.12 -31.93 14.36
N SER A 46 5.74 -32.96 13.79
CA SER A 46 6.35 -34.04 14.57
C SER A 46 7.63 -33.57 15.27
N ASP A 47 8.01 -34.25 16.35
CA ASP A 47 9.28 -34.07 17.06
C ASP A 47 9.55 -32.66 17.59
N GLY A 48 8.49 -31.93 17.96
CA GLY A 48 8.59 -30.57 18.49
C GLY A 48 8.95 -29.51 17.45
N ALA A 49 8.88 -29.86 16.16
CA ALA A 49 8.97 -28.90 15.06
C ALA A 49 7.60 -28.26 14.77
N PHE A 50 7.61 -27.20 13.97
CA PHE A 50 6.42 -26.50 13.48
C PHE A 50 6.45 -26.49 11.95
N GLU A 51 5.36 -26.92 11.32
CA GLU A 51 5.16 -26.72 9.89
C GLU A 51 4.60 -25.31 9.69
N VAL A 52 5.32 -24.50 8.92
CA VAL A 52 4.97 -23.11 8.63
C VAL A 52 4.60 -23.02 7.16
N HIS A 53 3.33 -22.70 6.88
CA HIS A 53 2.83 -22.48 5.52
C HIS A 53 2.68 -20.98 5.28
N VAL A 54 3.39 -20.49 4.26
CA VAL A 54 3.42 -19.09 3.86
C VAL A 54 2.78 -18.94 2.49
N VAL A 55 1.83 -18.03 2.38
CA VAL A 55 1.17 -17.67 1.11
C VAL A 55 1.28 -16.16 0.91
N THR A 56 1.72 -15.74 -0.27
CA THR A 56 1.68 -14.34 -0.69
C THR A 56 0.69 -14.18 -1.84
N SER A 57 -0.23 -13.21 -1.74
CA SER A 57 -1.19 -12.90 -2.79
C SER A 57 -0.86 -11.56 -3.43
N LEU A 58 -0.65 -11.54 -4.75
CA LEU A 58 -0.37 -10.34 -5.54
C LEU A 58 -1.66 -9.58 -5.94
N THR A 59 -2.82 -9.94 -5.37
CA THR A 59 -4.11 -9.32 -5.70
C THR A 59 -4.38 -8.11 -4.79
N PRO A 60 -4.82 -6.94 -5.31
CA PRO A 60 -5.03 -5.73 -4.50
C PRO A 60 -6.13 -5.87 -3.44
N ILE A 61 -6.01 -5.06 -2.38
CA ILE A 61 -6.74 -5.09 -1.09
C ILE A 61 -8.28 -4.95 -1.24
N GLU A 62 -9.01 -6.04 -1.01
CA GLU A 62 -10.41 -6.12 -0.52
C GLU A 62 -10.55 -7.33 0.44
N SER A 63 -10.00 -7.22 1.66
CA SER A 63 -10.02 -8.29 2.67
C SER A 63 -11.40 -8.43 3.34
N VAL A 64 -11.80 -9.66 3.70
CA VAL A 64 -12.94 -9.98 4.58
C VAL A 64 -12.48 -10.84 5.76
N GLY A 65 -12.64 -10.33 7.00
CA GLY A 65 -12.17 -10.93 8.26
C GLY A 65 -12.29 -9.97 9.46
N SER A 66 -11.95 -10.39 10.70
CA SER A 66 -12.17 -9.61 11.95
C SER A 66 -11.52 -8.22 11.99
N TYR A 67 -10.55 -7.97 11.10
CA TYR A 67 -9.88 -6.68 10.92
C TYR A 67 -10.07 -6.10 9.51
N ALA A 68 -10.93 -6.69 8.67
CA ALA A 68 -11.33 -6.14 7.38
C ALA A 68 -12.04 -4.78 7.50
N GLY A 69 -12.58 -4.50 8.69
CA GLY A 69 -13.16 -3.19 9.04
C GLY A 69 -12.16 -2.18 9.58
N ILE A 70 -10.88 -2.55 9.81
CA ILE A 70 -9.84 -1.53 10.04
C ILE A 70 -9.57 -0.90 8.69
N LEU A 71 -10.33 0.16 8.41
CA LEU A 71 -10.03 1.07 7.31
C LEU A 71 -8.55 1.41 7.43
N ALA A 72 -7.80 1.16 6.34
CA ALA A 72 -6.50 1.79 6.15
C ALA A 72 -6.66 3.24 6.59
N GLY A 73 -5.87 3.68 7.59
CA GLY A 73 -6.05 4.96 8.24
C GLY A 73 -6.36 6.02 7.20
N ALA A 74 -7.42 6.81 7.45
CA ALA A 74 -8.11 7.64 6.46
C ALA A 74 -7.16 8.13 5.36
N GLN A 75 -7.50 7.83 4.10
CA GLN A 75 -6.78 8.36 2.94
C GLN A 75 -6.52 9.84 3.19
N PRO A 76 -5.27 10.33 3.14
CA PRO A 76 -5.01 11.75 3.31
C PRO A 76 -5.89 12.50 2.31
N GLU A 77 -6.81 13.31 2.82
CA GLU A 77 -7.64 14.14 1.97
C GLU A 77 -6.72 15.19 1.35
N VAL A 78 -6.74 15.24 0.02
CA VAL A 78 -6.11 16.33 -0.70
C VAL A 78 -6.97 17.56 -0.43
N PRO A 79 -6.44 18.63 0.19
CA PRO A 79 -7.24 19.82 0.45
C PRO A 79 -7.86 20.32 -0.86
N GLU A 80 -9.12 20.77 -0.84
CA GLU A 80 -9.83 21.23 -2.06
C GLU A 80 -9.06 22.34 -2.82
N GLN A 81 -8.21 23.09 -2.11
CA GLN A 81 -7.41 24.19 -2.62
C GLN A 81 -6.01 23.78 -3.09
N PHE A 82 -5.70 22.48 -3.07
CA PHE A 82 -4.41 21.98 -3.52
C PHE A 82 -4.25 22.17 -5.02
N GLU A 83 -3.21 22.90 -5.41
CA GLU A 83 -2.83 23.08 -6.79
C GLU A 83 -1.48 22.43 -7.07
N LEU A 84 -1.35 21.84 -8.26
CA LEU A 84 -0.07 21.34 -8.76
C LEU A 84 0.94 22.50 -8.90
N PRO A 85 2.22 22.27 -8.56
CA PRO A 85 3.29 23.22 -8.88
C PRO A 85 3.26 23.62 -10.36
N LYS A 86 3.30 24.92 -10.67
CA LYS A 86 3.08 25.46 -12.04
C LYS A 86 3.93 24.82 -13.15
N ARG A 87 5.15 24.39 -12.83
CA ARG A 87 6.01 23.73 -13.83
C ARG A 87 5.54 22.31 -14.10
N LEU A 88 5.14 21.59 -13.07
CA LEU A 88 4.66 20.22 -13.12
C LEU A 88 3.29 20.15 -13.82
N SER A 89 2.38 21.08 -13.52
CA SER A 89 1.07 21.14 -14.18
C SER A 89 1.14 21.34 -15.69
N ARG A 90 2.20 21.96 -16.22
CA ARG A 90 2.42 22.10 -17.67
C ARG A 90 2.95 20.83 -18.34
N GLN A 91 3.50 19.90 -17.57
CA GLN A 91 4.06 18.65 -18.08
C GLN A 91 3.06 17.49 -17.98
N LEU A 92 2.14 17.56 -17.01
CA LEU A 92 1.08 16.58 -16.81
C LEU A 92 -0.08 16.87 -17.78
N THR A 93 0.04 16.36 -19.01
CA THR A 93 -1.00 16.48 -20.03
C THR A 93 -2.04 15.35 -19.91
N PRO A 94 -3.30 15.55 -20.37
CA PRO A 94 -4.35 14.54 -20.23
C PRO A 94 -4.09 13.20 -20.93
N ASP A 95 -3.21 13.19 -21.93
CA ASP A 95 -2.81 12.02 -22.71
C ASP A 95 -1.59 11.29 -22.13
N LEU A 96 -0.99 11.81 -21.06
CA LEU A 96 0.19 11.22 -20.44
C LEU A 96 -0.17 9.91 -19.72
N GLY A 97 0.62 8.86 -19.96
CA GLY A 97 0.43 7.58 -19.29
C GLY A 97 0.69 7.67 -17.77
N ALA A 98 0.03 6.82 -17.00
CA ALA A 98 0.16 6.81 -15.53
C ALA A 98 1.61 6.62 -15.06
N TRP A 99 2.38 5.78 -15.74
CA TRP A 99 3.82 5.58 -15.46
C TRP A 99 4.63 6.87 -15.64
N ASP A 100 4.42 7.57 -16.75
CA ASP A 100 5.16 8.80 -17.07
C ASP A 100 4.75 9.93 -16.11
N ALA A 101 3.46 10.03 -15.79
CA ALA A 101 2.95 10.98 -14.80
C ALA A 101 3.55 10.74 -13.41
N ALA A 102 3.56 9.48 -12.95
CA ALA A 102 4.18 9.10 -11.68
C ALA A 102 5.68 9.40 -11.67
N THR A 103 6.38 9.11 -12.77
CA THR A 103 7.82 9.41 -12.91
C THR A 103 8.08 10.91 -12.78
N LEU A 104 7.35 11.76 -13.51
CA LEU A 104 7.51 13.22 -13.44
C LEU A 104 7.23 13.77 -12.04
N ILE A 105 6.21 13.24 -11.35
CA ILE A 105 5.87 13.65 -9.99
C ILE A 105 6.95 13.22 -9.01
N LEU A 106 7.44 11.97 -9.10
CA LEU A 106 8.50 11.45 -8.23
C LEU A 106 9.82 12.19 -8.45
N GLU A 107 10.17 12.51 -9.70
CA GLU A 107 11.32 13.35 -10.02
C GLU A 107 11.16 14.77 -9.45
N TRP A 108 9.97 15.35 -9.55
CA TRP A 108 9.68 16.64 -8.95
C TRP A 108 9.85 16.59 -7.42
N VAL A 109 9.27 15.59 -6.76
CA VAL A 109 9.39 15.39 -5.31
C VAL A 109 10.86 15.26 -4.90
N ALA A 110 11.62 14.38 -5.56
CA ALA A 110 13.03 14.14 -5.25
C ALA A 110 13.91 15.38 -5.47
N SER A 111 13.55 16.26 -6.40
CA SER A 111 14.31 17.48 -6.71
C SER A 111 13.92 18.70 -5.87
N HIS A 112 12.75 18.70 -5.23
CA HIS A 112 12.22 19.87 -4.51
C HIS A 112 11.97 19.64 -3.02
N LEU A 113 11.85 18.38 -2.58
CA LEU A 113 11.52 18.04 -1.19
C LEU A 113 12.66 17.25 -0.55
N ALA A 114 13.13 17.73 0.61
CA ALA A 114 14.09 17.01 1.42
C ALA A 114 13.39 16.00 2.35
N VAL A 115 13.97 14.80 2.46
CA VAL A 115 13.61 13.87 3.54
C VAL A 115 14.23 14.36 4.83
N ASP A 116 13.39 14.61 5.84
CA ASP A 116 13.81 14.99 7.18
C ASP A 116 13.06 14.13 8.20
N THR A 117 13.77 13.14 8.76
CA THR A 117 13.22 12.18 9.73
C THR A 117 12.77 12.85 11.02
N PHE A 118 13.33 14.01 11.36
CA PHE A 118 13.07 14.75 12.59
C PHE A 118 12.06 15.89 12.40
N ASP A 119 11.50 16.06 11.20
CA ASP A 119 10.49 17.08 10.93
C ASP A 119 9.24 16.87 11.80
N ASP A 120 8.97 17.86 12.65
CA ASP A 120 7.85 17.90 13.60
C ASP A 120 6.65 18.70 13.06
N GLY A 121 6.79 19.32 11.88
CA GLY A 121 5.73 20.08 11.23
C GLY A 121 4.57 19.21 10.69
N PRO A 122 3.43 19.82 10.31
CA PRO A 122 2.33 19.10 9.68
C PRO A 122 2.77 18.36 8.41
N GLN A 123 2.37 17.10 8.27
CA GLN A 123 2.81 16.21 7.18
C GLN A 123 1.79 16.13 6.03
N ASP A 124 0.83 17.06 5.95
CA ASP A 124 -0.06 17.16 4.79
C ASP A 124 0.69 17.73 3.57
N ALA A 125 0.13 17.48 2.37
CA ALA A 125 0.77 17.85 1.11
C ALA A 125 1.08 19.35 0.98
N VAL A 126 0.14 20.21 1.40
CA VAL A 126 0.29 21.67 1.29
C VAL A 126 1.44 22.14 2.18
N SER A 127 1.45 21.69 3.43
CA SER A 127 2.46 22.07 4.41
C SER A 127 3.86 21.56 4.04
N VAL A 128 3.98 20.32 3.56
CA VAL A 128 5.27 19.72 3.14
C VAL A 128 5.84 20.43 1.92
N ILE A 129 5.01 20.71 0.91
CA ILE A 129 5.44 21.45 -0.28
C ILE A 129 5.87 22.87 0.08
N ALA A 130 5.10 23.56 0.93
CA ALA A 130 5.43 24.92 1.36
C ALA A 130 6.75 24.98 2.13
N ARG A 131 7.04 23.97 2.97
CA ARG A 131 8.30 23.89 3.72
C ARG A 131 9.47 23.34 2.90
N GLY A 132 9.21 22.64 1.80
CA GLY A 132 10.23 21.96 1.00
C GLY A 132 10.86 20.74 1.69
N ARG A 133 10.23 20.20 2.73
CA ARG A 133 10.72 19.03 3.47
C ARG A 133 9.61 18.31 4.24
N GLY A 134 9.85 17.03 4.54
CA GLY A 134 8.98 16.23 5.40
C GLY A 134 9.56 14.85 5.68
N ARG A 135 8.85 14.06 6.48
CA ARG A 135 9.16 12.64 6.71
C ARG A 135 8.70 11.81 5.50
N CYS A 136 9.01 10.51 5.50
CA CYS A 136 8.47 9.55 4.52
C CYS A 136 6.95 9.70 4.33
N SER A 137 6.23 9.90 5.44
CA SER A 137 4.79 10.14 5.41
C SER A 137 4.39 11.42 4.67
N GLY A 138 5.10 12.52 4.87
CA GLY A 138 4.83 13.80 4.24
C GLY A 138 5.11 13.79 2.75
N LEU A 139 6.23 13.18 2.32
CA LEU A 139 6.57 13.05 0.90
C LEU A 139 5.56 12.14 0.17
N ALA A 140 5.16 11.02 0.77
CA ALA A 140 4.13 10.15 0.21
C ALA A 140 2.78 10.88 0.08
N ASN A 141 2.38 11.66 1.10
CA ASN A 141 1.16 12.46 1.03
C ASN A 141 1.22 13.52 -0.08
N ALA A 142 2.38 14.19 -0.25
CA ALA A 142 2.59 15.17 -1.31
C ALA A 142 2.50 14.54 -2.71
N ALA A 143 3.15 13.39 -2.93
CA ALA A 143 3.11 12.68 -4.20
C ALA A 143 1.69 12.19 -4.56
N VAL A 144 0.96 11.61 -3.60
CA VAL A 144 -0.44 11.18 -3.81
C VAL A 144 -1.35 12.37 -4.12
N ALA A 145 -1.15 13.51 -3.44
CA ALA A 145 -1.92 14.71 -3.73
C ALA A 145 -1.67 15.22 -5.16
N MET A 146 -0.42 15.20 -5.63
CA MET A 146 -0.10 15.56 -7.01
C MET A 146 -0.70 14.60 -8.03
N LEU A 147 -0.64 13.29 -7.80
CA LEU A 147 -1.25 12.29 -8.68
C LEU A 147 -2.76 12.47 -8.78
N ARG A 148 -3.44 12.64 -7.64
CA ARG A 148 -4.88 12.89 -7.60
C ARG A 148 -5.27 14.19 -8.27
N ALA A 149 -4.52 15.27 -8.04
CA ALA A 149 -4.73 16.55 -8.71
C ALA A 149 -4.51 16.49 -10.23
N ALA A 150 -3.70 15.53 -10.69
CA ALA A 150 -3.49 15.22 -12.10
C ALA A 150 -4.53 14.26 -12.70
N GLY A 151 -5.52 13.82 -11.91
CA GLY A 151 -6.61 12.95 -12.36
C GLY A 151 -6.32 11.45 -12.25
N PHE A 152 -5.25 11.04 -11.57
CA PHE A 152 -4.92 9.63 -11.36
C PHE A 152 -5.47 9.12 -10.02
N GLU A 153 -5.90 7.86 -10.02
CA GLU A 153 -6.10 7.13 -8.77
C GLU A 153 -4.73 6.86 -8.14
N ALA A 154 -4.59 7.22 -6.86
CA ALA A 154 -3.38 6.97 -6.10
C ALA A 154 -3.70 6.91 -4.61
N ARG A 155 -2.91 6.17 -3.84
CA ARG A 155 -3.02 6.13 -2.38
C ARG A 155 -1.68 5.96 -1.70
N THR A 156 -1.65 6.29 -0.40
CA THR A 156 -0.48 5.98 0.42
C THR A 156 -0.62 4.62 1.07
N VAL A 157 0.49 3.90 1.19
CA VAL A 157 0.59 2.62 1.91
C VAL A 157 1.59 2.78 3.04
N SER A 158 1.22 2.34 4.25
CA SER A 158 2.11 2.34 5.42
C SER A 158 2.49 0.90 5.78
N GLY A 159 3.75 0.68 6.14
CA GLY A 159 4.26 -0.63 6.50
C GLY A 159 5.65 -0.54 7.13
N LEU A 160 6.43 -1.61 6.96
CA LEU A 160 7.83 -1.67 7.38
C LEU A 160 8.70 -1.76 6.12
N LEU A 161 9.75 -0.95 6.06
CA LEU A 161 10.83 -1.12 5.10
C LEU A 161 11.91 -1.96 5.77
N VAL A 162 12.23 -3.10 5.16
CA VAL A 162 13.29 -4.01 5.61
C VAL A 162 14.54 -3.72 4.78
N GLY A 163 15.55 -3.12 5.40
CA GLY A 163 16.88 -2.97 4.83
C GLY A 163 17.84 -4.03 5.39
N ASP A 164 19.08 -4.00 4.90
CA ASP A 164 20.13 -4.95 5.31
C ASP A 164 20.45 -4.86 6.80
N ASP A 165 20.41 -3.63 7.37
CA ASP A 165 20.83 -3.35 8.74
C ASP A 165 19.67 -2.99 9.69
N GLU A 166 18.49 -2.65 9.16
CA GLU A 166 17.37 -2.17 9.97
C GLU A 166 15.99 -2.45 9.37
N VAL A 167 15.00 -2.53 10.26
CA VAL A 167 13.58 -2.57 9.92
C VAL A 167 12.95 -1.29 10.46
N VAL A 168 12.48 -0.43 9.56
CA VAL A 168 11.95 0.89 9.93
C VAL A 168 10.51 1.09 9.48
N PRO A 169 9.66 1.75 10.29
CA PRO A 169 8.35 2.21 9.84
C PRO A 169 8.49 3.09 8.59
N HIS A 170 7.73 2.79 7.55
CA HIS A 170 7.81 3.48 6.27
C HIS A 170 6.44 3.69 5.63
N ARG A 171 6.35 4.71 4.76
CA ARG A 171 5.17 5.00 3.94
C ARG A 171 5.60 5.26 2.50
N TRP A 172 4.92 4.61 1.55
CA TRP A 172 5.11 4.78 0.10
C TRP A 172 3.78 5.05 -0.61
N ILE A 173 3.81 5.09 -1.94
CA ILE A 173 2.66 5.37 -2.81
C ILE A 173 2.39 4.17 -3.74
N GLU A 174 1.14 4.03 -4.17
CA GLU A 174 0.71 3.19 -5.29
C GLU A 174 -0.37 3.88 -6.13
#